data_AF-A0A259DE68-F1
#
_entry.id   AF-A0A259DE68-F1
#
_cell.length_a   1.000
_cell.length_b   1.000
_cell.length_c   1.000
_cell.angle_alpha   90.00
_cell.angle_beta   90.00
_cell.angle_gamma   90.00
#
_symmetry.space_group_name_H-M   'P 1'
#
loop_
_entity.id
_entity.type
_entity.pdbx_description
1 polymer ?
#
loop_
_entity_poly.entity_id
_entity_poly.type
_entity_poly.pdbx_seq_one_letter_code
_entity_poly.pdbx_strand_id
1 'polypeptide(L)'
;FFTEVAVPSDSTLIDQAVMDIDLFKRDGVRVIDVLRGDASLRRDLAVVVLQAGDRVVLRTEMTELMDLHARKDVHLVDKLSSVKTETVEVLIGPGCRMEGQRLGELRLRRRYGVYVLAAHRRNQNIGRQLDDLVVRVGDTLLLEGAIEDIQRLAADMDLVDISRPSIKAFRRAKAPIALLALGVIVVLSALDVAPILPLALIAVAVILITRCVDSDEAFEFVDGRLLAMIFAMLAVGEGLEQSGAVSIIVNHGYALGYSPDRGQPLWAAYQVAAAVRDLDFQRPEFFYDDPRLPEGWRIGTRGYGRLDGKTYDRGHMVPNFAINTQFGRVAQFETFFMSNIVPQRSSLNRGIWKNLEHGIVKAYAPMRKHVWVLAGPVFAADPPVITRPNGKQVPVPEALFLIIADPERYPFDDADNLNILALLIPQEIATTKPETAPVSTLPEIEARTGLTFFPRLSAKDKAKLVTQTSPDVWPFEAITPGNSDTPVPEA
;
A
#
# COMPACT_ATOMS: atom_id res chain seq x y z
N PHE A 1 5.19 17.37 44.80
CA PHE A 1 4.72 18.12 45.97
C PHE A 1 5.48 19.42 46.06
N PHE A 2 4.83 20.52 46.42
CA PHE A 2 5.54 21.71 46.89
C PHE A 2 5.61 21.66 48.41
N THR A 3 6.83 21.77 48.93
CA THR A 3 7.15 21.71 50.35
C THR A 3 7.83 23.02 50.73
N GLU A 4 7.22 23.75 51.65
CA GLU A 4 7.77 24.99 52.19
C GLU A 4 8.54 24.67 53.48
N VAL A 5 9.80 25.07 53.52
CA VAL A 5 10.68 24.88 54.66
C VAL A 5 11.25 26.23 55.11
N ALA A 6 11.17 26.54 56.40
CA ALA A 6 11.76 27.74 57.00
C ALA A 6 13.19 27.48 57.43
N VAL A 7 14.07 28.47 57.28
CA VAL A 7 15.44 28.45 57.80
C VAL A 7 15.42 29.06 59.20
N PRO A 8 15.54 28.26 60.28
CA PRO A 8 15.54 28.79 61.64
C PRO A 8 16.83 29.58 61.92
N SER A 9 16.81 30.42 62.95
CA SER A 9 17.92 31.33 63.29
C SER A 9 19.22 30.64 63.71
N ASP A 10 19.15 29.37 64.07
CA ASP A 10 20.26 28.49 64.47
C ASP A 10 20.69 27.52 63.35
N SER A 11 20.16 27.68 62.14
CA SER A 11 20.49 26.82 61.00
C SER A 11 21.91 27.02 60.51
N THR A 12 22.62 25.92 60.25
CA THR A 12 23.96 25.95 59.62
C THR A 12 23.91 26.26 58.11
N LEU A 13 22.71 26.39 57.54
CA LEU A 13 22.51 26.77 56.13
C LEU A 13 22.56 28.29 55.90
N ILE A 14 22.61 29.09 56.97
CA ILE A 14 22.75 30.54 56.88
C ILE A 14 24.10 30.87 56.23
N ASP A 15 24.12 31.93 55.41
CA ASP A 15 25.29 32.40 54.63
C ASP A 15 25.78 31.44 53.53
N GLN A 16 25.02 30.38 53.22
CA GLN A 16 25.26 29.52 52.06
C GLN A 16 24.40 29.92 50.86
N ALA A 17 24.96 29.76 49.65
CA ALA A 17 24.20 29.96 48.41
C ALA A 17 23.14 28.86 48.28
N VAL A 18 21.87 29.24 48.04
CA VAL A 18 20.74 28.27 48.06
C VAL A 18 20.91 27.16 47.03
N MET A 19 21.50 27.48 45.88
CA MET A 19 21.75 26.51 44.82
C MET A 19 22.91 25.56 45.13
N ASP A 20 23.73 25.86 46.14
CA ASP A 20 24.91 25.08 46.48
C ASP A 20 24.71 24.06 47.61
N ILE A 21 23.58 24.13 48.30
CA ILE A 21 23.25 23.28 49.45
C ILE A 21 22.95 21.85 49.00
N ASP A 22 23.69 20.87 49.54
CA ASP A 22 23.56 19.45 49.21
C ASP A 22 22.16 18.88 49.46
N LEU A 23 21.46 19.40 50.47
CA LEU A 23 20.07 19.03 50.77
C LEU A 23 19.12 19.35 49.60
N PHE A 24 19.42 20.40 48.83
CA PHE A 24 18.58 20.89 47.73
C PHE A 24 19.05 20.41 46.34
N LYS A 25 20.21 19.75 46.27
CA LYS A 25 20.79 19.16 45.04
C LYS A 25 20.42 17.68 44.82
N ARG A 26 19.70 17.05 45.74
CA ARG A 26 19.35 15.63 45.64
C ARG A 26 18.45 15.34 44.44
N ASP A 27 18.60 14.13 43.90
CA ASP A 27 17.69 13.62 42.87
C ASP A 27 16.25 13.62 43.41
N GLY A 28 15.32 14.18 42.64
CA GLY A 28 13.92 14.32 43.04
C GLY A 28 13.58 15.56 43.89
N VAL A 29 14.57 16.39 44.26
CA VAL A 29 14.37 17.68 44.94
C VAL A 29 14.80 18.82 44.02
N ARG A 30 13.97 19.86 43.89
CA ARG A 30 14.31 21.07 43.12
C ARG A 30 13.88 22.32 43.87
N VAL A 31 14.77 23.30 44.00
CA VAL A 31 14.43 24.62 44.53
C VAL A 31 13.54 25.37 43.53
N ILE A 32 12.40 25.82 44.00
CA ILE A 32 11.38 26.52 43.22
C ILE A 32 11.36 28.01 43.55
N ASP A 33 11.59 28.39 44.81
CA ASP A 33 11.54 29.77 45.28
C ASP A 33 12.27 29.92 46.63
N VAL A 34 12.70 31.14 46.95
CA VAL A 34 13.16 31.55 48.29
C VAL A 34 12.42 32.82 48.67
N LEU A 35 11.85 32.83 49.86
CA LEU A 35 10.98 33.89 50.34
C LEU A 35 11.64 34.59 51.52
N ARG A 36 11.95 35.88 51.35
CA ARG A 36 12.48 36.73 52.41
C ARG A 36 11.40 37.71 52.85
N GLY A 37 10.76 37.41 53.97
CA GLY A 37 9.53 38.09 54.38
C GLY A 37 8.43 37.91 53.34
N ASP A 38 8.07 39.02 52.67
CA ASP A 38 7.04 39.11 51.64
C ASP A 38 7.59 39.03 50.20
N ALA A 39 8.92 39.09 50.02
CA ALA A 39 9.56 39.09 48.71
C ALA A 39 9.89 37.67 48.24
N SER A 40 9.62 37.37 46.96
CA SER A 40 10.08 36.15 46.28
C SER A 40 11.38 36.44 45.54
N LEU A 41 12.39 35.61 45.80
CA LEU A 41 13.73 35.70 45.23
C LEU A 41 13.97 34.67 44.11
N ARG A 42 12.91 33.98 43.65
CA ARG A 42 12.93 32.99 42.55
C ARG A 42 13.72 33.40 41.30
N ARG A 43 13.75 34.70 41.00
CA ARG A 43 14.35 35.25 39.78
C ARG A 43 15.87 35.22 39.80
N ASP A 44 16.46 35.30 40.99
CA ASP A 44 17.90 35.45 41.20
C ASP A 44 18.47 34.34 42.08
N LEU A 45 17.84 33.16 42.10
CA LEU A 45 18.22 32.03 42.97
C LEU A 45 19.72 31.67 42.89
N ALA A 46 20.35 31.86 41.73
CA ALA A 46 21.77 31.59 41.54
C ALA A 46 22.70 32.46 42.42
N VAL A 47 22.26 33.65 42.83
CA VAL A 47 23.03 34.59 43.68
C VAL A 47 22.44 34.74 45.09
N VAL A 48 21.35 34.04 45.40
CA VAL A 48 20.68 34.13 46.69
C VAL A 48 21.45 33.34 47.74
N VAL A 49 21.90 34.06 48.77
CA VAL A 49 22.47 33.52 50.00
C VAL A 49 21.38 33.47 51.06
N LEU A 50 21.20 32.31 51.70
CA LEU A 50 20.16 32.10 52.71
C LEU A 50 20.42 32.91 53.98
N GLN A 51 19.35 33.49 54.53
CA GLN A 51 19.32 34.21 55.79
C GLN A 51 18.34 33.58 56.76
N ALA A 52 18.55 33.82 58.06
CA ALA A 52 17.60 33.41 59.10
C ALA A 52 16.20 33.97 58.79
N GLY A 53 15.18 33.10 58.86
CA GLY A 53 13.79 33.43 58.57
C GLY A 53 13.40 33.34 57.08
N ASP A 54 14.32 33.00 56.19
CA ASP A 54 13.98 32.69 54.80
C ASP A 54 13.10 31.43 54.73
N ARG A 55 12.16 31.39 53.80
CA ARG A 55 11.33 30.21 53.51
C ARG A 55 11.62 29.70 52.11
N VAL A 56 12.12 28.49 52.01
CA VAL A 56 12.49 27.84 50.75
C VAL A 56 11.34 26.96 50.29
N VAL A 57 10.91 27.14 49.04
CA VAL A 57 9.88 26.31 48.42
C VAL A 57 10.57 25.27 47.53
N LEU A 58 10.34 24.00 47.83
CA LEU A 58 10.95 22.86 47.17
C LEU A 58 9.90 22.06 46.40
N ARG A 59 10.22 21.62 45.19
CA ARG A 59 9.49 20.55 44.50
C ARG A 59 10.13 19.23 44.86
N THR A 60 9.37 18.37 45.54
CA THR A 60 9.83 17.05 45.98
C THR A 60 8.89 15.93 45.54
N GLU A 61 9.45 14.75 45.29
CA GLU A 61 8.69 13.51 45.18
C GLU A 61 8.23 13.00 46.57
N MET A 62 7.21 12.15 46.60
CA MET A 62 6.64 11.65 47.87
C MET A 62 7.63 10.80 48.67
N THR A 63 8.48 10.04 47.98
CA THR A 63 9.52 9.16 48.57
C THR A 63 10.58 9.98 49.31
N GLU A 64 11.13 11.01 48.66
CA GLU A 64 12.10 11.94 49.25
C GLU A 64 11.49 12.76 50.41
N LEU A 65 10.20 13.08 50.34
CA LEU A 65 9.50 13.77 51.43
C LEU A 65 9.36 12.94 52.70
N MET A 66 9.24 11.61 52.57
CA MET A 66 9.21 10.69 53.70
C MET A 66 10.61 10.54 54.32
N ASP A 67 11.66 10.51 53.50
CA ASP A 67 13.06 10.47 53.93
C ASP A 67 13.50 11.77 54.63
N LEU A 68 13.00 12.93 54.19
CA LEU A 68 13.23 14.22 54.86
C LEU A 68 12.63 14.24 56.27
N HIS A 69 11.50 13.56 56.49
CA HIS A 69 10.86 13.44 57.81
C HIS A 69 11.53 12.41 58.72
N ALA A 70 12.20 11.39 58.16
CA ALA A 70 12.76 10.29 58.94
C ALA A 70 14.08 10.64 59.64
N ARG A 71 14.79 11.69 59.19
CA ARG A 71 16.07 12.11 59.77
C ARG A 71 15.86 13.15 60.87
N LYS A 72 16.27 12.80 62.10
CA LYS A 72 16.32 13.69 63.29
C LYS A 72 17.62 14.51 63.36
N ASP A 73 18.24 14.81 62.22
CA ASP A 73 19.51 15.52 62.20
C ASP A 73 19.25 17.04 62.18
N VAL A 74 19.27 17.61 63.39
CA VAL A 74 19.64 18.99 63.77
C VAL A 74 19.10 20.12 62.88
N HIS A 75 18.05 20.81 63.32
CA HIS A 75 17.69 22.25 63.10
C HIS A 75 18.10 22.95 61.78
N LEU A 76 18.22 22.24 60.66
CA LEU A 76 18.64 22.83 59.39
C LEU A 76 17.50 23.61 58.74
N VAL A 77 16.28 23.06 58.81
CA VAL A 77 15.05 23.67 58.30
C VAL A 77 13.81 23.14 59.02
N ASP A 78 12.82 24.01 59.25
CA ASP A 78 11.51 23.64 59.80
C ASP A 78 10.48 23.53 58.69
N LYS A 79 9.83 22.36 58.55
CA LYS A 79 8.77 22.18 57.54
C LYS A 79 7.53 22.99 57.94
N LEU A 80 7.16 23.97 57.12
CA LEU A 80 5.98 24.80 57.32
C LEU A 80 4.74 24.18 56.69
N SER A 81 4.84 23.68 55.46
CA SER A 81 3.70 23.10 54.74
C SER A 81 4.17 22.14 53.65
N SER A 82 3.30 21.21 53.25
CA SER A 82 3.49 20.43 52.02
C SER A 82 2.16 20.16 51.36
N VAL A 83 2.07 20.49 50.08
CA VAL A 83 0.84 20.38 49.30
C VAL A 83 1.11 19.60 48.03
N LYS A 84 0.18 18.70 47.67
CA LYS A 84 0.24 17.99 46.40
C LYS A 84 -0.04 18.99 45.28
N THR A 85 0.88 19.07 44.33
CA THR A 85 0.77 19.97 43.17
C THR A 85 0.65 19.18 41.89
N GLU A 86 -0.10 19.72 40.95
CA GLU A 86 -0.24 19.19 39.59
C GLU A 86 0.12 20.30 38.60
N THR A 87 0.67 19.89 37.46
CA THR A 87 0.92 20.81 36.34
C THR A 87 -0.27 20.78 35.40
N VAL A 88 -0.83 21.95 35.09
CA VAL A 88 -1.94 22.11 34.14
C VAL A 88 -1.57 23.09 33.04
N GLU A 89 -2.15 22.90 31.87
CA GLU A 89 -2.03 23.82 30.75
C GLU A 89 -3.32 24.64 30.64
N VAL A 90 -3.19 25.97 30.59
CA VAL A 90 -4.33 26.89 30.57
C VAL A 90 -4.26 27.82 29.37
N LEU A 91 -5.37 27.92 28.63
CA LEU A 91 -5.50 28.83 27.50
C LEU A 91 -6.12 30.17 27.93
N ILE A 92 -5.48 31.28 27.57
CA ILE A 92 -6.01 32.62 27.78
C ILE A 92 -7.03 32.95 26.69
N GLY A 93 -8.31 32.91 27.06
CA GLY A 93 -9.41 33.25 26.16
C GLY A 93 -9.82 34.73 26.21
N PRO A 94 -10.73 35.17 25.31
CA PRO A 94 -11.28 36.52 25.31
C PRO A 94 -12.03 36.81 26.61
N GLY A 95 -11.75 37.95 27.26
CA GLY A 95 -12.38 38.34 28.53
C GLY A 95 -11.66 37.84 29.78
N CYS A 96 -10.56 37.11 29.63
CA CYS A 96 -9.69 36.74 30.75
C CYS A 96 -9.12 38.00 31.41
N ARG A 97 -9.24 38.11 32.74
CA ARG A 97 -8.79 39.30 33.49
C ARG A 97 -7.28 39.47 33.51
N MET A 98 -6.53 38.44 33.13
CA MET A 98 -5.08 38.52 32.96
C MET A 98 -4.67 39.26 31.68
N GLU A 99 -5.57 39.41 30.71
CA GLU A 99 -5.28 40.06 29.43
C GLU A 99 -4.73 41.49 29.64
N GLY A 100 -3.61 41.79 28.98
CA GLY A 100 -2.96 43.10 29.04
C GLY A 100 -2.14 43.35 30.30
N GLN A 101 -2.17 42.45 31.30
CA GLN A 101 -1.36 42.57 32.51
C GLN A 101 -0.02 41.83 32.37
N ARG A 102 1.00 42.32 33.09
CA ARG A 102 2.27 41.60 33.20
C ARG A 102 2.13 40.45 34.20
N LEU A 103 2.63 39.26 33.86
CA LEU A 103 2.58 38.10 34.76
C LEU A 103 3.19 38.38 36.15
N GLY A 104 4.25 39.18 36.21
CA GLY A 104 4.89 39.57 37.47
C GLY A 104 4.02 40.46 38.38
N GLU A 105 3.11 41.25 37.80
CA GLU A 105 2.19 42.15 38.54
C GLU A 105 1.02 41.38 39.17
N LEU A 106 0.61 40.28 38.53
CA LEU A 106 -0.49 39.44 39.00
C LEU A 106 -0.18 38.72 40.32
N ARG A 107 1.10 38.58 40.68
CA ARG A 107 1.57 37.95 41.94
C ARG A 107 0.87 36.61 42.24
N LEU A 108 0.71 35.76 41.22
CA LEU A 108 -0.11 34.53 41.25
C LEU A 108 0.27 33.58 42.40
N ARG A 109 1.56 33.48 42.70
CA ARG A 109 2.06 32.72 43.85
C ARG A 109 1.54 33.26 45.18
N ARG A 110 1.54 34.59 45.38
CA ARG A 110 1.10 35.21 46.64
C ARG A 110 -0.41 35.13 46.81
N ARG A 111 -1.15 35.32 45.72
CA ARG A 111 -2.62 35.41 45.75
C ARG A 111 -3.31 34.05 45.71
N TYR A 112 -2.72 33.09 45.01
CA TYR A 112 -3.31 31.77 44.76
C TYR A 112 -2.38 30.60 45.09
N GLY A 113 -1.09 30.79 45.38
CA GLY A 113 -0.17 29.66 45.55
C GLY A 113 0.24 28.95 44.25
N VAL A 114 -0.08 29.55 43.09
CA VAL A 114 0.17 28.96 41.77
C VAL A 114 1.40 29.57 41.12
N TYR A 115 2.23 28.72 40.53
CA TYR A 115 3.45 29.11 39.82
C TYR A 115 3.28 28.94 38.31
N VAL A 116 3.66 29.97 37.54
CA VAL A 116 3.83 29.83 36.09
C VAL A 116 5.18 29.18 35.82
N LEU A 117 5.17 28.08 35.08
CA LEU A 117 6.37 27.35 34.66
C LEU A 117 6.84 27.75 33.26
N ALA A 118 5.89 27.92 32.35
CA ALA A 118 6.15 28.29 30.96
C ALA A 118 4.96 29.07 30.39
N ALA A 119 5.23 29.86 29.36
CA ALA A 119 4.22 30.54 28.59
C ALA A 119 4.54 30.38 27.10
N HIS A 120 3.54 29.97 26.32
CA HIS A 120 3.65 29.74 24.90
C HIS A 120 2.76 30.73 24.14
N ARG A 121 3.28 31.24 23.02
CA ARG A 121 2.51 32.07 22.08
C ARG A 121 2.79 31.59 20.67
N ARG A 122 1.75 31.21 19.92
CA ARG A 122 1.88 30.75 18.53
C ARG A 122 2.94 29.65 18.36
N ASN A 123 2.93 28.62 19.21
CA ASN A 123 3.92 27.52 19.24
C ASN A 123 5.37 27.92 19.53
N GLN A 124 5.64 29.13 20.01
CA GLN A 124 6.96 29.52 20.50
C GLN A 124 6.96 29.56 22.02
N ASN A 125 7.96 28.91 22.62
CA ASN A 125 8.20 28.99 24.05
C ASN A 125 8.84 30.35 24.40
N ILE A 126 8.16 31.13 25.23
CA ILE A 126 8.65 32.45 25.66
C ILE A 126 9.52 32.24 26.90
N GLY A 127 10.84 32.19 26.67
CA GLY A 127 11.83 31.88 27.71
C GLY A 127 12.53 33.08 28.36
N ARG A 128 12.88 32.87 29.64
CA ARG A 128 13.78 33.61 30.57
C ARG A 128 13.28 34.84 31.33
N GLN A 129 12.20 35.51 30.93
CA GLN A 129 11.61 36.60 31.72
C GLN A 129 10.08 36.53 31.66
N LEU A 130 9.52 35.46 32.23
CA LEU A 130 8.06 35.27 32.29
C LEU A 130 7.36 36.44 33.00
N ASP A 131 8.03 37.14 33.91
CA ASP A 131 7.44 38.24 34.68
C ASP A 131 7.14 39.50 33.86
N ASP A 132 7.93 39.79 32.83
CA ASP A 132 7.72 40.91 31.92
C ASP A 132 6.77 40.58 30.77
N LEU A 133 6.34 39.31 30.67
CA LEU A 133 5.39 38.89 29.67
C LEU A 133 4.04 39.55 29.93
N VAL A 134 3.61 40.38 28.99
CA VAL A 134 2.24 40.86 28.90
C VAL A 134 1.39 39.75 28.30
N VAL A 135 0.42 39.28 29.09
CA VAL A 135 -0.51 38.22 28.72
C VAL A 135 -1.44 38.70 27.62
N ARG A 136 -1.65 37.88 26.58
CA ARG A 136 -2.54 38.15 25.45
C ARG A 136 -3.49 36.98 25.21
N VAL A 137 -4.63 37.28 24.60
CA VAL A 137 -5.55 36.23 24.12
C VAL A 137 -4.82 35.29 23.17
N GLY A 138 -4.99 33.99 23.39
CA GLY A 138 -4.31 32.92 22.67
C GLY A 138 -2.94 32.53 23.24
N ASP A 139 -2.49 33.14 24.33
CA ASP A 139 -1.35 32.61 25.10
C ASP A 139 -1.76 31.34 25.84
N THR A 140 -0.84 30.39 25.92
CA THR A 140 -1.01 29.16 26.71
C THR A 140 -0.01 29.16 27.86
N LEU A 141 -0.50 29.10 29.10
CA LEU A 141 0.33 29.11 30.31
C LEU A 141 0.38 27.72 30.93
N LEU A 142 1.59 27.24 31.23
CA LEU A 142 1.80 26.04 32.01
C LEU A 142 1.89 26.43 33.49
N LEU A 143 0.92 26.02 34.28
CA LEU A 143 0.79 26.37 35.70
C LEU A 143 1.07 25.14 36.58
N GLU A 144 1.72 25.33 37.73
CA GLU A 144 1.90 24.29 38.74
C GLU A 144 1.42 24.80 40.11
N GLY A 145 0.56 24.03 40.77
CA GLY A 145 -0.06 24.39 42.05
C GLY A 145 -0.99 23.30 42.56
N ALA A 146 -1.61 23.52 43.73
CA ALA A 146 -2.67 22.65 44.21
C ALA A 146 -3.90 22.77 43.30
N ILE A 147 -4.64 21.68 43.10
CA ILE A 147 -5.75 21.68 42.13
C ILE A 147 -6.86 22.66 42.56
N GLU A 148 -7.11 22.78 43.86
CA GLU A 148 -8.10 23.70 44.43
C GLU A 148 -7.71 25.17 44.22
N ASP A 149 -6.41 25.46 44.27
CA ASP A 149 -5.84 26.79 44.09
C ASP A 149 -5.84 27.21 42.61
N ILE A 150 -5.53 26.27 41.71
CA ILE A 150 -5.65 26.44 40.26
C ILE A 150 -7.11 26.70 39.86
N GLN A 151 -8.06 25.96 40.44
CA GLN A 151 -9.48 26.16 40.19
C GLN A 151 -9.97 27.54 40.67
N ARG A 152 -9.49 27.97 41.85
CA ARG A 152 -9.79 29.31 42.36
C ARG A 152 -9.23 30.40 41.46
N LEU A 153 -7.99 30.24 40.99
CA LEU A 153 -7.39 31.13 40.00
C LEU A 153 -8.20 31.20 38.71
N ALA A 154 -8.65 30.04 38.21
CA ALA A 154 -9.44 29.96 36.98
C ALA A 154 -10.80 30.65 37.10
N ALA A 155 -11.49 30.48 38.23
CA ALA A 155 -12.76 31.15 38.51
C ALA A 155 -12.59 32.67 38.71
N ASP A 156 -11.51 33.10 39.37
CA ASP A 156 -11.24 34.53 39.62
C ASP A 156 -10.76 35.28 38.37
N MET A 157 -10.17 34.59 37.40
CA MET A 157 -9.57 35.20 36.20
C MET A 157 -10.35 34.91 34.92
N ASP A 158 -11.45 34.17 34.99
CA ASP A 158 -12.29 33.73 33.87
C ASP A 158 -11.48 32.98 32.79
N LEU A 159 -10.74 31.95 33.21
CA LEU A 159 -9.95 31.10 32.32
C LEU A 159 -10.84 30.11 31.57
N VAL A 160 -10.64 29.98 30.25
CA VAL A 160 -11.56 29.27 29.35
C VAL A 160 -11.32 27.76 29.29
N ASP A 161 -10.08 27.31 29.46
CA ASP A 161 -9.74 25.89 29.33
C ASP A 161 -8.60 25.50 30.29
N ILE A 162 -8.80 24.43 31.06
CA ILE A 162 -7.80 23.84 31.97
C ILE A 162 -7.59 22.39 31.51
N SER A 163 -6.61 22.21 30.64
CA SER A 163 -6.23 20.88 30.15
C SER A 163 -5.15 20.27 31.04
N ARG A 164 -5.30 18.99 31.38
CA ARG A 164 -4.25 18.22 32.05
C ARG A 164 -3.32 17.65 30.98
N PRO A 165 -2.00 17.86 31.06
CA PRO A 165 -1.07 17.20 30.15
C PRO A 165 -1.15 15.68 30.33
N SER A 166 -1.88 14.97 29.46
CA SER A 166 -1.97 13.51 29.52
C SER A 166 -0.78 12.86 28.82
N ILE A 167 0.38 12.85 29.47
CA ILE A 167 1.48 11.99 29.01
C ILE A 167 1.13 10.56 29.44
N LYS A 168 0.42 9.80 28.58
CA LYS A 168 0.18 8.37 28.80
C LYS A 168 1.55 7.66 28.75
N ALA A 169 1.98 7.07 29.88
CA ALA A 169 3.24 6.34 29.94
C ALA A 169 3.16 5.02 29.14
N PHE A 170 4.07 4.82 28.19
CA PHE A 170 4.14 3.57 27.40
C PHE A 170 4.34 2.34 28.30
N ARG A 171 3.46 1.33 28.18
CA ARG A 171 3.49 0.07 28.96
C ARG A 171 4.57 -0.90 28.46
N ARG A 172 5.85 -0.52 28.53
CA ARG A 172 6.99 -1.29 27.99
C ARG A 172 7.07 -2.73 28.52
N ALA A 173 6.63 -2.98 29.75
CA ALA A 173 6.63 -4.32 30.35
C ALA A 173 5.69 -5.33 29.64
N LYS A 174 4.68 -4.86 28.90
CA LYS A 174 3.74 -5.71 28.17
C LYS A 174 4.07 -5.88 26.69
N ALA A 175 5.05 -5.11 26.18
CA ALA A 175 5.48 -5.18 24.79
C ALA A 175 5.85 -6.60 24.30
N PRO A 176 6.48 -7.49 25.11
CA PRO A 176 6.77 -8.85 24.67
C PRO A 176 5.53 -9.66 24.27
N ILE A 177 4.37 -9.40 24.89
CA ILE A 177 3.11 -10.11 24.60
C ILE A 177 2.65 -9.79 23.17
N ALA A 178 2.66 -8.51 22.80
CA ALA A 178 2.28 -8.08 21.46
C ALA A 178 3.25 -8.60 20.38
N LEU A 179 4.56 -8.58 20.66
CA LEU A 179 5.58 -9.09 19.74
C LEU A 179 5.47 -10.60 19.54
N LEU A 180 5.22 -11.36 20.63
CA LEU A 180 5.03 -12.80 20.55
C LEU A 180 3.75 -13.14 19.80
N ALA A 181 2.64 -12.45 20.06
CA ALA A 181 1.40 -12.64 19.34
C ALA A 181 1.56 -12.41 17.82
N LEU A 182 2.28 -11.36 17.42
CA LEU A 182 2.60 -11.09 16.02
C LEU A 182 3.48 -12.20 15.42
N GLY A 183 4.54 -12.60 16.12
CA GLY A 183 5.43 -13.67 15.66
C GLY A 183 4.72 -15.01 15.47
N VAL A 184 3.82 -15.37 16.39
CA VAL A 184 3.02 -16.60 16.30
C VAL A 184 2.10 -16.58 15.09
N ILE A 185 1.41 -15.47 14.82
CA ILE A 185 0.57 -15.34 13.61
C ILE A 185 1.40 -15.56 12.35
N VAL A 186 2.55 -14.88 12.24
CA VAL A 186 3.41 -14.95 11.05
C VAL A 186 3.94 -16.37 10.84
N VAL A 187 4.46 -17.01 11.90
CA VAL A 187 5.05 -18.35 11.79
C VAL A 187 3.99 -19.41 11.49
N LEU A 188 2.85 -19.41 12.18
CA LEU A 188 1.79 -20.40 11.94
C LEU A 188 1.14 -20.24 10.57
N SER A 189 0.98 -18.99 10.09
CA SER A 189 0.49 -18.74 8.74
C SER A 189 1.52 -19.14 7.67
N ALA A 190 2.81 -18.94 7.90
CA ALA A 190 3.87 -19.30 6.94
C ALA A 190 4.03 -20.82 6.79
N LEU A 191 3.74 -21.58 7.86
CA LEU A 191 3.75 -23.05 7.86
C LEU A 191 2.40 -23.65 7.43
N ASP A 192 1.45 -22.82 6.99
CA ASP A 192 0.11 -23.21 6.53
C ASP A 192 -0.71 -24.04 7.56
N VAL A 193 -0.49 -23.78 8.85
CA VAL A 193 -1.19 -24.49 9.95
C VAL A 193 -2.63 -24.00 10.09
N ALA A 194 -2.85 -22.70 9.92
CA ALA A 194 -4.18 -22.08 9.92
C ALA A 194 -4.17 -20.76 9.13
N PRO A 195 -5.31 -20.34 8.54
CA PRO A 195 -5.41 -19.06 7.84
C PRO A 195 -5.14 -17.88 8.78
N ILE A 196 -4.65 -16.77 8.22
CA ILE A 196 -4.24 -15.58 8.99
C ILE A 196 -5.41 -14.93 9.76
N LEU A 197 -6.64 -15.03 9.24
CA LEU A 197 -7.84 -14.42 9.82
C LEU A 197 -8.18 -14.94 11.24
N PRO A 198 -8.41 -16.25 11.47
CA PRO A 198 -8.69 -16.77 12.81
C PRO A 198 -7.51 -16.58 13.77
N LEU A 199 -6.27 -16.68 13.28
CA LEU A 199 -5.07 -16.43 14.09
C LEU A 199 -5.03 -14.97 14.59
N ALA A 200 -5.34 -14.00 13.72
CA ALA A 200 -5.40 -12.60 14.07
C ALA A 200 -6.49 -12.31 15.13
N LEU A 201 -7.68 -12.92 15.00
CA LEU A 201 -8.76 -12.76 15.99
C LEU A 201 -8.36 -13.28 17.37
N ILE A 202 -7.71 -14.44 17.44
CA ILE A 202 -7.21 -15.02 18.70
C ILE A 202 -6.12 -14.11 19.30
N ALA A 203 -5.18 -13.63 18.49
CA ALA A 203 -4.11 -12.74 18.96
C ALA A 203 -4.67 -11.42 19.52
N VAL A 204 -5.65 -10.81 18.85
CA VAL A 204 -6.33 -9.61 19.34
C VAL A 204 -7.04 -9.91 20.67
N ALA A 205 -7.74 -11.03 20.78
CA ALA A 205 -8.37 -11.45 22.03
C ALA A 205 -7.36 -11.60 23.17
N VAL A 206 -6.20 -12.23 22.92
CA VAL A 206 -5.11 -12.35 23.91
C VAL A 206 -4.57 -10.98 24.30
N ILE A 207 -4.34 -10.07 23.36
CA ILE A 207 -3.84 -8.71 23.61
C ILE A 207 -4.82 -7.91 24.49
N LEU A 208 -6.12 -8.01 24.23
CA LEU A 208 -7.16 -7.34 25.00
C LEU A 208 -7.34 -7.95 26.40
N ILE A 209 -7.37 -9.29 26.52
CA ILE A 209 -7.52 -9.99 27.81
C ILE A 209 -6.31 -9.71 28.71
N THR A 210 -5.09 -9.70 28.16
CA THR A 210 -3.86 -9.38 28.90
C THR A 210 -3.74 -7.89 29.25
N ARG A 211 -4.68 -7.06 28.77
CA ARG A 211 -4.67 -5.59 28.87
C ARG A 211 -3.33 -5.00 28.44
N CYS A 212 -2.77 -5.56 27.37
CA CYS A 212 -1.57 -5.00 26.74
C CYS A 212 -1.92 -3.67 26.08
N VAL A 213 -3.09 -3.60 25.44
CA VAL A 213 -3.73 -2.39 24.92
C VAL A 213 -5.15 -2.36 25.48
N ASP A 214 -5.61 -1.18 25.91
CA ASP A 214 -6.99 -1.01 26.37
C ASP A 214 -7.93 -0.91 25.17
N SER A 215 -9.20 -1.31 25.31
CA SER A 215 -10.16 -1.29 24.20
C SER A 215 -10.29 0.08 23.56
N ASP A 216 -10.37 1.13 24.38
CA ASP A 216 -10.60 2.49 23.92
C ASP A 216 -9.39 3.02 23.13
N GLU A 217 -8.18 2.69 23.59
CA GLU A 217 -6.93 2.99 22.89
C GLU A 217 -6.83 2.21 21.58
N ALA A 218 -7.22 0.92 21.57
CA ALA A 218 -7.23 0.11 20.36
C ALA A 218 -8.17 0.68 19.29
N PHE A 219 -9.36 1.17 19.67
CA PHE A 219 -10.29 1.80 18.74
C PHE A 219 -9.82 3.18 18.25
N GLU A 220 -9.14 3.98 19.09
CA GLU A 220 -8.55 5.25 18.68
C GLU A 220 -7.50 5.08 17.56
N PHE A 221 -6.77 3.96 17.54
CA PHE A 221 -5.78 3.65 16.51
C PHE A 221 -6.37 3.11 15.20
N VAL A 222 -7.66 2.77 15.17
CA VAL A 222 -8.32 2.26 13.95
C VAL A 222 -8.73 3.44 13.05
N ASP A 223 -8.05 3.59 11.92
CA ASP A 223 -8.42 4.58 10.90
C ASP A 223 -9.62 4.08 10.08
N GLY A 224 -10.80 4.65 10.36
CA GLY A 224 -12.03 4.34 9.63
C GLY A 224 -11.96 4.66 8.13
N ARG A 225 -11.11 5.62 7.71
CA ARG A 225 -10.91 5.94 6.29
C ARG A 225 -10.16 4.82 5.57
N LEU A 226 -9.16 4.21 6.22
CA LEU A 226 -8.45 3.05 5.66
C LEU A 226 -9.38 1.85 5.53
N LEU A 227 -10.21 1.57 6.56
CA LEU A 227 -11.20 0.50 6.49
C LEU A 227 -12.20 0.71 5.36
N ALA A 228 -12.75 1.93 5.24
CA ALA A 228 -13.68 2.26 4.16
C ALA A 228 -13.03 2.07 2.78
N MET A 229 -11.76 2.46 2.62
CA MET A 229 -11.00 2.25 1.39
C MET A 229 -10.81 0.76 1.08
N ILE A 230 -10.43 -0.06 2.06
CA ILE A 230 -10.26 -1.51 1.88
C ILE A 230 -11.59 -2.15 1.43
N PHE A 231 -12.68 -1.86 2.13
CA PHE A 231 -14.00 -2.40 1.76
C PHE A 231 -14.46 -1.92 0.39
N ALA A 232 -14.23 -0.65 0.04
CA ALA A 232 -14.55 -0.11 -1.27
C ALA A 232 -13.72 -0.80 -2.38
N MET A 233 -12.42 -1.00 -2.17
CA MET A 233 -11.56 -1.70 -3.14
C MET A 233 -11.99 -3.16 -3.32
N LEU A 234 -12.35 -3.86 -2.24
CA LEU A 234 -12.88 -5.23 -2.33
C LEU A 234 -14.20 -5.26 -3.11
N ALA A 235 -15.12 -4.34 -2.84
CA ALA A 235 -16.39 -4.25 -3.56
C ALA A 235 -16.19 -3.89 -5.05
N VAL A 236 -15.25 -3.01 -5.38
CA VAL A 236 -14.89 -2.69 -6.77
C VAL A 236 -14.25 -3.89 -7.46
N GLY A 237 -13.35 -4.61 -6.79
CA GLY A 237 -12.73 -5.83 -7.32
C GLY A 237 -13.78 -6.89 -7.64
N GLU A 238 -14.66 -7.19 -6.68
CA GLU A 238 -15.79 -8.11 -6.86
C GLU A 238 -16.74 -7.62 -7.96
N GLY A 239 -17.02 -6.32 -8.02
CA GLY A 239 -17.86 -5.72 -9.07
C GLY A 239 -17.24 -5.87 -10.47
N LEU A 240 -15.92 -5.74 -10.60
CA LEU A 240 -15.21 -6.00 -11.85
C LEU A 240 -15.25 -7.49 -12.23
N GLU A 241 -15.06 -8.39 -11.26
CA GLU A 241 -15.13 -9.84 -11.51
C GLU A 241 -16.55 -10.26 -11.93
N GLN A 242 -17.58 -9.78 -11.24
CA GLN A 242 -18.98 -10.02 -11.59
C GLN A 242 -19.44 -9.32 -12.87
N SER A 243 -18.78 -8.22 -13.28
CA SER A 243 -19.11 -7.55 -14.55
C SER A 243 -18.91 -8.46 -15.77
N GLY A 244 -18.12 -9.54 -15.63
CA GLY A 244 -17.88 -10.50 -16.69
C GLY A 244 -17.14 -9.90 -17.89
N ALA A 245 -16.43 -8.77 -17.72
CA ALA A 245 -15.76 -8.07 -18.82
C ALA A 245 -14.81 -8.97 -19.62
N VAL A 246 -14.14 -9.90 -18.93
CA VAL A 246 -13.29 -10.95 -19.52
C VAL A 246 -13.41 -12.24 -18.70
N SER A 247 -13.66 -13.37 -19.35
CA SER A 247 -13.66 -14.71 -18.76
C SER A 247 -12.42 -15.49 -19.23
N ILE A 248 -11.57 -15.92 -18.30
CA ILE A 248 -10.41 -16.75 -18.63
C ILE A 248 -10.87 -18.20 -18.77
N ILE A 249 -10.58 -18.79 -19.92
CA ILE A 249 -10.94 -20.16 -20.26
C ILE A 249 -9.65 -20.94 -20.51
N VAL A 250 -9.44 -21.99 -19.72
CA VAL A 250 -8.30 -22.90 -19.84
C VAL A 250 -8.76 -24.19 -20.53
N ASN A 251 -8.07 -24.52 -21.62
CA ASN A 251 -8.23 -25.75 -22.41
C ASN A 251 -6.99 -26.61 -22.23
N HIS A 252 -7.01 -27.85 -22.74
CA HIS A 252 -5.93 -28.80 -22.53
C HIS A 252 -4.60 -28.37 -23.18
N GLY A 253 -4.66 -27.64 -24.31
CA GLY A 253 -3.47 -27.18 -25.04
C GLY A 253 -3.26 -25.67 -25.06
N TYR A 254 -4.19 -24.89 -24.52
CA TYR A 254 -4.16 -23.43 -24.62
C TYR A 254 -5.07 -22.75 -23.60
N ALA A 255 -4.85 -21.47 -23.35
CA ALA A 255 -5.75 -20.62 -22.59
C ALA A 255 -6.19 -19.41 -23.42
N LEU A 256 -7.34 -18.84 -23.11
CA LEU A 256 -7.81 -17.60 -23.74
C LEU A 256 -8.55 -16.71 -22.74
N GLY A 257 -8.57 -15.41 -22.99
CA GLY A 257 -9.43 -14.45 -22.28
C GLY A 257 -10.59 -14.03 -23.17
N TYR A 258 -11.79 -14.56 -22.92
CA TYR A 258 -13.00 -14.29 -23.70
C TYR A 258 -13.68 -13.00 -23.25
N SER A 259 -14.04 -12.10 -24.17
CA SER A 259 -14.86 -10.92 -23.86
C SER A 259 -16.31 -11.18 -24.29
N PRO A 260 -17.27 -11.26 -23.33
CA PRO A 260 -18.68 -11.43 -23.64
C PRO A 260 -19.29 -10.26 -24.42
N ASP A 261 -18.78 -9.05 -24.18
CA ASP A 261 -19.20 -7.83 -24.89
C ASP A 261 -18.84 -7.90 -26.38
N ARG A 262 -17.62 -8.34 -26.69
CA ARG A 262 -17.15 -8.49 -28.09
C ARG A 262 -17.50 -9.84 -28.71
N GLY A 263 -17.97 -10.79 -27.90
CA GLY A 263 -18.28 -12.15 -28.33
C GLY A 263 -17.06 -12.95 -28.83
N GLN A 264 -15.85 -12.56 -28.45
CA GLN A 264 -14.58 -13.00 -29.03
C GLN A 264 -13.46 -13.10 -27.97
N PRO A 265 -12.39 -13.89 -28.19
CA PRO A 265 -11.19 -13.81 -27.35
C PRO A 265 -10.50 -12.46 -27.52
N LEU A 266 -9.99 -11.86 -26.43
CA LEU A 266 -9.09 -10.72 -26.47
C LEU A 266 -7.63 -11.15 -26.68
N TRP A 267 -7.30 -12.33 -26.16
CA TRP A 267 -6.02 -13.00 -26.36
C TRP A 267 -6.24 -14.50 -26.23
N ALA A 268 -5.38 -15.28 -26.87
CA ALA A 268 -5.22 -16.70 -26.66
C ALA A 268 -3.73 -17.05 -26.65
N ALA A 269 -3.33 -17.95 -25.76
CA ALA A 269 -1.95 -18.34 -25.54
C ALA A 269 -1.81 -19.86 -25.58
N TYR A 270 -0.82 -20.35 -26.32
CA TYR A 270 -0.53 -21.77 -26.46
C TYR A 270 0.98 -22.01 -26.61
N GLN A 271 1.41 -23.23 -26.36
CA GLN A 271 2.80 -23.66 -26.53
C GLN A 271 2.90 -24.60 -27.72
N VAL A 272 4.01 -24.52 -28.45
CA VAL A 272 4.35 -25.46 -29.52
C VAL A 272 5.75 -26.00 -29.25
N ALA A 273 5.89 -27.32 -29.13
CA ALA A 273 7.15 -27.98 -28.87
C ALA A 273 7.62 -28.79 -30.08
N ALA A 274 8.93 -29.00 -30.17
CA ALA A 274 9.54 -29.93 -31.10
C ALA A 274 9.07 -31.35 -30.76
N ALA A 275 8.54 -32.06 -31.75
CA ALA A 275 8.11 -33.44 -31.62
C ALA A 275 8.81 -34.32 -32.66
N VAL A 276 9.24 -35.51 -32.25
CA VAL A 276 9.81 -36.53 -33.16
C VAL A 276 8.74 -37.09 -34.10
N ARG A 277 7.48 -37.13 -33.64
CA ARG A 277 6.31 -37.51 -34.43
C ARG A 277 5.10 -36.70 -34.00
N ASP A 278 4.46 -36.05 -34.96
CA ASP A 278 3.20 -35.34 -34.74
C ASP A 278 2.03 -36.32 -34.56
N LEU A 279 1.10 -35.96 -33.67
CA LEU A 279 -0.25 -36.52 -33.68
C LEU A 279 -1.02 -35.94 -34.89
N ASP A 280 -1.84 -36.74 -35.56
CA ASP A 280 -2.61 -36.23 -36.70
C ASP A 280 -4.00 -36.85 -36.75
N PHE A 281 -4.92 -36.28 -35.97
CA PHE A 281 -6.31 -36.67 -35.98
C PHE A 281 -7.09 -35.90 -37.06
N GLN A 282 -8.06 -36.57 -37.69
CA GLN A 282 -8.93 -35.98 -38.71
C GLN A 282 -9.63 -34.71 -38.22
N ARG A 283 -9.40 -33.57 -38.87
CA ARG A 283 -9.99 -32.27 -38.50
C ARG A 283 -11.50 -32.35 -38.22
N PRO A 284 -12.00 -31.80 -37.09
CA PRO A 284 -13.43 -31.67 -36.84
C PRO A 284 -14.18 -30.88 -37.94
N GLU A 285 -15.41 -31.29 -38.23
CA GLU A 285 -16.23 -30.67 -39.29
C GLU A 285 -17.06 -29.48 -38.79
N PHE A 286 -17.45 -29.51 -37.51
CA PHE A 286 -18.40 -28.56 -36.94
C PHE A 286 -17.76 -27.68 -35.87
N PHE A 287 -18.29 -26.45 -35.77
CA PHE A 287 -18.00 -25.52 -34.69
C PHE A 287 -19.12 -25.60 -33.66
N TYR A 288 -18.75 -25.37 -32.41
CA TYR A 288 -19.67 -25.47 -31.28
C TYR A 288 -19.62 -24.19 -30.46
N ASP A 289 -20.74 -23.81 -29.85
CA ASP A 289 -20.66 -22.83 -28.77
C ASP A 289 -19.90 -23.44 -27.59
N ASP A 290 -19.16 -22.60 -26.87
CA ASP A 290 -18.43 -23.07 -25.68
C ASP A 290 -19.44 -23.36 -24.55
N PRO A 291 -19.56 -24.62 -24.08
CA PRO A 291 -20.54 -24.99 -23.06
C PRO A 291 -20.25 -24.35 -21.70
N ARG A 292 -19.03 -23.84 -21.46
CA ARG A 292 -18.65 -23.14 -20.22
C ARG A 292 -19.18 -21.71 -20.17
N LEU A 293 -19.50 -21.12 -21.31
CA LEU A 293 -20.08 -19.78 -21.38
C LEU A 293 -21.58 -19.82 -21.06
N PRO A 294 -22.14 -18.84 -20.31
CA PRO A 294 -23.58 -18.63 -20.19
C PRO A 294 -24.25 -18.50 -21.56
N GLU A 295 -25.52 -18.93 -21.68
CA GLU A 295 -26.26 -18.90 -22.95
C GLU A 295 -26.29 -17.49 -23.57
N GLY A 296 -26.51 -16.48 -22.73
CA GLY A 296 -26.50 -15.08 -23.14
C GLY A 296 -25.16 -14.56 -23.66
N TRP A 297 -24.05 -15.30 -23.52
CA TRP A 297 -22.72 -14.92 -24.02
C TRP A 297 -22.34 -15.66 -25.31
N ARG A 298 -23.09 -16.70 -25.69
CA ARG A 298 -22.80 -17.52 -26.87
C ARG A 298 -23.22 -16.80 -28.16
N ILE A 299 -22.32 -16.72 -29.13
CA ILE A 299 -22.54 -16.00 -30.41
C ILE A 299 -23.10 -16.88 -31.52
N GLY A 300 -23.32 -18.17 -31.25
CA GLY A 300 -23.80 -19.15 -32.21
C GLY A 300 -22.71 -19.61 -33.18
N THR A 301 -22.96 -20.72 -33.86
CA THR A 301 -21.92 -21.45 -34.64
C THR A 301 -21.87 -21.12 -36.13
N ARG A 302 -22.82 -20.32 -36.65
CA ARG A 302 -22.89 -19.98 -38.09
C ARG A 302 -21.65 -19.20 -38.54
N GLY A 303 -21.31 -19.26 -39.83
CA GLY A 303 -20.25 -18.41 -40.39
C GLY A 303 -20.55 -16.91 -40.23
N TYR A 304 -19.52 -16.06 -40.29
CA TYR A 304 -19.69 -14.61 -40.15
C TYR A 304 -20.23 -13.92 -41.42
N GLY A 305 -20.17 -14.60 -42.57
CA GLY A 305 -20.82 -14.13 -43.80
C GLY A 305 -20.05 -12.99 -44.46
N ARG A 306 -20.76 -11.97 -44.95
CA ARG A 306 -20.17 -10.82 -45.65
C ARG A 306 -20.57 -9.52 -44.98
N LEU A 307 -19.64 -8.58 -44.94
CA LEU A 307 -19.85 -7.21 -44.50
C LEU A 307 -19.11 -6.28 -45.47
N ASP A 308 -19.77 -5.26 -45.99
CA ASP A 308 -19.23 -4.29 -46.97
C ASP A 308 -18.52 -4.95 -48.18
N GLY A 309 -19.12 -6.02 -48.70
CA GLY A 309 -18.56 -6.77 -49.83
C GLY A 309 -17.37 -7.67 -49.47
N LYS A 310 -16.90 -7.67 -48.22
CA LYS A 310 -15.77 -8.47 -47.71
C LYS A 310 -16.30 -9.75 -47.06
N THR A 311 -15.66 -10.89 -47.30
CA THR A 311 -16.05 -12.19 -46.71
C THR A 311 -15.23 -12.48 -45.46
N TYR A 312 -15.91 -12.94 -44.41
CA TYR A 312 -15.32 -13.28 -43.11
C TYR A 312 -15.52 -14.78 -42.80
N ASP A 313 -14.40 -15.45 -42.59
CA ASP A 313 -14.32 -16.83 -42.12
C ASP A 313 -14.34 -16.88 -40.58
N ARG A 314 -14.57 -18.08 -40.04
CA ARG A 314 -14.32 -18.41 -38.63
C ARG A 314 -12.80 -18.59 -38.45
N GLY A 315 -12.10 -17.50 -38.15
CA GLY A 315 -10.65 -17.47 -37.95
C GLY A 315 -10.28 -17.98 -36.56
N HIS A 316 -9.33 -18.91 -36.46
CA HIS A 316 -8.88 -19.43 -35.18
C HIS A 316 -7.80 -18.51 -34.61
N MET A 317 -7.84 -18.21 -33.32
CA MET A 317 -6.69 -17.58 -32.63
C MET A 317 -5.68 -18.63 -32.20
N VAL A 318 -6.17 -19.76 -31.69
CA VAL A 318 -5.35 -20.96 -31.49
C VAL A 318 -5.59 -21.94 -32.64
N PRO A 319 -4.59 -22.20 -33.49
CA PRO A 319 -4.77 -23.03 -34.67
C PRO A 319 -5.02 -24.49 -34.32
N ASN A 320 -6.06 -25.07 -34.93
CA ASN A 320 -6.29 -26.52 -34.90
C ASN A 320 -5.04 -27.31 -35.31
N PHE A 321 -4.27 -26.83 -36.29
CA PHE A 321 -3.10 -27.56 -36.78
C PHE A 321 -2.05 -27.76 -35.68
N ALA A 322 -1.66 -26.70 -34.96
CA ALA A 322 -0.70 -26.81 -33.87
C ALA A 322 -1.22 -27.66 -32.70
N ILE A 323 -2.49 -27.48 -32.31
CA ILE A 323 -3.02 -28.22 -31.17
C ILE A 323 -3.23 -29.71 -31.49
N ASN A 324 -3.66 -30.02 -32.71
CA ASN A 324 -3.79 -31.40 -33.20
C ASN A 324 -2.46 -32.15 -33.14
N THR A 325 -1.35 -31.50 -33.53
CA THR A 325 -0.03 -32.13 -33.55
C THR A 325 0.59 -32.31 -32.17
N GLN A 326 0.15 -31.53 -31.18
CA GLN A 326 0.84 -31.40 -29.89
C GLN A 326 0.07 -32.00 -28.69
N PHE A 327 -1.25 -31.80 -28.62
CA PHE A 327 -2.02 -32.03 -27.37
C PHE A 327 -3.17 -33.05 -27.51
N GLY A 328 -3.33 -33.64 -28.70
CA GLY A 328 -4.26 -34.73 -28.95
C GLY A 328 -5.72 -34.32 -29.19
N ARG A 329 -6.59 -35.33 -29.26
CA ARG A 329 -7.96 -35.20 -29.82
C ARG A 329 -8.87 -34.27 -29.04
N VAL A 330 -8.81 -34.29 -27.70
CA VAL A 330 -9.67 -33.45 -26.85
C VAL A 330 -9.31 -31.98 -27.06
N ALA A 331 -8.02 -31.64 -26.95
CA ALA A 331 -7.52 -30.29 -27.18
C ALA A 331 -7.86 -29.79 -28.59
N GLN A 332 -7.77 -30.67 -29.60
CA GLN A 332 -8.16 -30.36 -30.96
C GLN A 332 -9.63 -29.93 -31.07
N PHE A 333 -10.56 -30.66 -30.44
CA PHE A 333 -11.98 -30.30 -30.45
C PHE A 333 -12.23 -28.94 -29.77
N GLU A 334 -11.52 -28.65 -28.68
CA GLU A 334 -11.64 -27.38 -27.97
C GLU A 334 -11.34 -26.18 -28.89
N THR A 335 -10.41 -26.33 -29.85
CA THR A 335 -10.09 -25.26 -30.81
C THR A 335 -11.26 -24.84 -31.71
N PHE A 336 -12.30 -25.67 -31.83
CA PHE A 336 -13.52 -25.41 -32.60
C PHE A 336 -14.65 -24.75 -31.78
N PHE A 337 -14.41 -24.47 -30.50
CA PHE A 337 -15.32 -23.64 -29.73
C PHE A 337 -15.30 -22.20 -30.23
N MET A 338 -16.48 -21.59 -30.37
CA MET A 338 -16.63 -20.21 -30.83
C MET A 338 -15.93 -19.19 -29.91
N SER A 339 -15.56 -19.58 -28.68
CA SER A 339 -14.72 -18.79 -27.76
C SER A 339 -13.29 -18.57 -28.27
N ASN A 340 -12.80 -19.38 -29.21
CA ASN A 340 -11.49 -19.26 -29.87
C ASN A 340 -11.56 -18.58 -31.25
N ILE A 341 -12.73 -18.09 -31.66
CA ILE A 341 -13.00 -17.73 -33.06
C ILE A 341 -13.29 -16.23 -33.21
N VAL A 342 -12.65 -15.60 -34.19
CA VAL A 342 -12.89 -14.19 -34.58
C VAL A 342 -13.36 -14.09 -36.03
N PRO A 343 -14.10 -13.05 -36.43
CA PRO A 343 -14.34 -12.72 -37.82
C PRO A 343 -13.02 -12.32 -38.49
N GLN A 344 -12.48 -13.22 -39.30
CA GLN A 344 -11.23 -13.02 -40.01
C GLN A 344 -11.48 -13.02 -41.51
N ARG A 345 -10.95 -12.05 -42.23
CA ARG A 345 -11.07 -11.98 -43.68
C ARG A 345 -10.54 -13.25 -44.32
N SER A 346 -11.29 -13.79 -45.29
CA SER A 346 -10.92 -15.06 -45.94
C SER A 346 -9.55 -14.98 -46.63
N SER A 347 -9.15 -13.82 -47.16
CA SER A 347 -7.82 -13.60 -47.76
C SER A 347 -6.68 -13.68 -46.73
N LEU A 348 -6.88 -13.13 -45.54
CA LEU A 348 -5.94 -13.19 -44.43
C LEU A 348 -5.89 -14.61 -43.85
N ASN A 349 -7.04 -15.16 -43.47
CA ASN A 349 -7.19 -16.47 -42.83
C ASN A 349 -6.56 -17.59 -43.67
N ARG A 350 -6.80 -17.60 -44.98
CA ARG A 350 -6.33 -18.65 -45.90
C ARG A 350 -4.96 -18.33 -46.51
N GLY A 351 -4.44 -17.13 -46.27
CA GLY A 351 -3.17 -16.63 -46.80
C GLY A 351 -2.08 -16.62 -45.73
N ILE A 352 -1.50 -15.43 -45.48
CA ILE A 352 -0.36 -15.25 -44.58
C ILE A 352 -0.60 -15.80 -43.17
N TRP A 353 -1.82 -15.69 -42.62
CA TRP A 353 -2.11 -16.15 -41.26
C TRP A 353 -1.87 -17.67 -41.13
N LYS A 354 -2.49 -18.46 -42.02
CA LYS A 354 -2.28 -19.91 -42.09
C LYS A 354 -0.81 -20.27 -42.25
N ASN A 355 -0.07 -19.56 -43.09
CA ASN A 355 1.33 -19.89 -43.37
C ASN A 355 2.24 -19.57 -42.18
N LEU A 356 1.96 -18.48 -41.45
CA LEU A 356 2.62 -18.19 -40.17
C LEU A 356 2.34 -19.30 -39.14
N GLU A 357 1.08 -19.71 -38.98
CA GLU A 357 0.70 -20.80 -38.06
C GLU A 357 1.42 -22.11 -38.39
N HIS A 358 1.45 -22.49 -39.67
CA HIS A 358 2.16 -23.69 -40.12
C HIS A 358 3.66 -23.57 -39.89
N GLY A 359 4.23 -22.39 -40.13
CA GLY A 359 5.64 -22.11 -39.97
C GLY A 359 6.13 -22.23 -38.53
N ILE A 360 5.32 -21.77 -37.57
CA ILE A 360 5.62 -21.92 -36.14
C ILE A 360 5.80 -23.41 -35.78
N VAL A 361 4.90 -24.27 -36.27
CA VAL A 361 4.92 -25.71 -35.97
C VAL A 361 6.06 -26.42 -36.71
N LYS A 362 6.28 -26.11 -37.99
CA LYS A 362 7.18 -26.89 -38.87
C LYS A 362 8.62 -26.39 -38.91
N ALA A 363 8.88 -25.13 -38.60
CA ALA A 363 10.24 -24.58 -38.60
C ALA A 363 10.66 -24.10 -37.20
N TYR A 364 9.87 -23.25 -36.55
CA TYR A 364 10.35 -22.55 -35.34
C TYR A 364 10.44 -23.47 -34.14
N ALA A 365 9.40 -24.27 -33.86
CA ALA A 365 9.43 -25.19 -32.73
C ALA A 365 10.56 -26.24 -32.82
N PRO A 366 10.83 -26.88 -33.99
CA PRO A 366 12.00 -27.75 -34.17
C PRO A 366 13.34 -27.06 -33.91
N MET A 367 13.52 -25.81 -34.37
CA MET A 367 14.77 -25.05 -34.17
C MET A 367 14.98 -24.62 -32.72
N ARG A 368 13.89 -24.31 -31.99
CA ARG A 368 13.94 -23.67 -30.66
C ARG A 368 13.55 -24.58 -29.50
N LYS A 369 13.34 -25.89 -29.76
CA LYS A 369 12.79 -26.90 -28.84
C LYS A 369 11.34 -26.63 -28.43
N HIS A 370 10.99 -25.42 -28.04
CA HIS A 370 9.61 -24.99 -27.85
C HIS A 370 9.47 -23.47 -27.94
N VAL A 371 8.30 -23.00 -28.35
CA VAL A 371 7.95 -21.58 -28.37
C VAL A 371 6.57 -21.37 -27.73
N TRP A 372 6.38 -20.20 -27.15
CA TRP A 372 5.07 -19.72 -26.72
C TRP A 372 4.50 -18.79 -27.77
N VAL A 373 3.20 -18.90 -28.03
CA VAL A 373 2.51 -18.06 -29.00
C VAL A 373 1.31 -17.42 -28.34
N LEU A 374 1.20 -16.10 -28.48
CA LEU A 374 0.04 -15.32 -28.08
C LEU A 374 -0.58 -14.69 -29.33
N ALA A 375 -1.87 -14.88 -29.52
CA ALA A 375 -2.61 -14.35 -30.65
C ALA A 375 -3.89 -13.66 -30.18
N GLY A 376 -4.33 -12.64 -30.89
CA GLY A 376 -5.60 -12.01 -30.57
C GLY A 376 -5.98 -10.88 -31.51
N PRO A 377 -7.24 -10.42 -31.42
CA PRO A 377 -7.74 -9.30 -32.20
C PRO A 377 -7.34 -7.94 -31.63
N VAL A 378 -7.16 -6.97 -32.54
CA VAL A 378 -7.05 -5.54 -32.25
C VAL A 378 -8.25 -4.83 -32.87
N PHE A 379 -8.90 -3.97 -32.10
CA PHE A 379 -10.13 -3.30 -32.52
C PHE A 379 -9.90 -1.80 -32.63
N ALA A 380 -10.52 -1.20 -33.63
CA ALA A 380 -10.66 0.25 -33.72
C ALA A 380 -11.57 0.77 -32.59
N ALA A 381 -11.58 2.08 -32.37
CA ALA A 381 -12.47 2.72 -31.40
C ALA A 381 -13.96 2.50 -31.72
N ASP A 382 -14.30 2.48 -33.02
CA ASP A 382 -15.65 2.20 -33.52
C ASP A 382 -15.57 1.12 -34.63
N PRO A 383 -15.52 -0.17 -34.25
CA PRO A 383 -15.33 -1.25 -35.19
C PRO A 383 -16.63 -1.57 -35.95
N PRO A 384 -16.58 -1.90 -37.25
CA PRO A 384 -17.76 -2.34 -37.97
C PRO A 384 -18.28 -3.67 -37.41
N VAL A 385 -19.59 -3.88 -37.42
CA VAL A 385 -20.24 -4.97 -36.68
C VAL A 385 -20.95 -5.96 -37.60
N ILE A 386 -20.80 -7.25 -37.31
CA ILE A 386 -21.58 -8.34 -37.92
C ILE A 386 -22.74 -8.69 -37.01
N THR A 387 -23.96 -8.55 -37.50
CA THR A 387 -25.17 -9.02 -36.80
C THR A 387 -25.37 -10.50 -37.05
N ARG A 388 -25.35 -11.29 -35.98
CA ARG A 388 -25.54 -12.74 -35.98
C ARG A 388 -27.04 -13.07 -36.09
N PRO A 389 -27.41 -14.29 -36.55
CA PRO A 389 -28.80 -14.70 -36.67
C PRO A 389 -29.60 -14.68 -35.35
N ASN A 390 -28.92 -14.81 -34.21
CA ASN A 390 -29.49 -14.72 -32.88
C ASN A 390 -29.56 -13.27 -32.34
N GLY A 391 -29.33 -12.26 -33.20
CA GLY A 391 -29.37 -10.84 -32.83
C GLY A 391 -28.10 -10.31 -32.16
N LYS A 392 -27.12 -11.17 -31.87
CA LYS A 392 -25.83 -10.74 -31.28
C LYS A 392 -25.04 -9.89 -32.26
N GLN A 393 -24.43 -8.84 -31.74
CA GLN A 393 -23.54 -7.95 -32.48
C GLN A 393 -22.10 -8.37 -32.21
N VAL A 394 -21.36 -8.74 -33.25
CA VAL A 394 -19.94 -9.14 -33.14
C VAL A 394 -19.09 -8.12 -33.88
N PRO A 395 -18.28 -7.31 -33.18
CA PRO A 395 -17.39 -6.35 -33.82
C PRO A 395 -16.30 -7.06 -34.63
N VAL A 396 -15.96 -6.50 -35.78
CA VAL A 396 -14.88 -7.00 -36.63
C VAL A 396 -13.57 -6.32 -36.21
N PRO A 397 -12.52 -7.08 -35.83
CA PRO A 397 -11.24 -6.48 -35.52
C PRO A 397 -10.62 -5.86 -36.78
N GLU A 398 -9.83 -4.79 -36.61
CA GLU A 398 -9.12 -4.13 -37.72
C GLU A 398 -7.79 -4.84 -38.05
N ALA A 399 -7.17 -5.47 -37.05
CA ALA A 399 -5.95 -6.23 -37.19
C ALA A 399 -5.94 -7.41 -36.21
N LEU A 400 -5.05 -8.36 -36.43
CA LEU A 400 -4.75 -9.43 -35.49
C LEU A 400 -3.28 -9.33 -35.09
N PHE A 401 -2.98 -9.50 -33.82
CA PHE A 401 -1.60 -9.61 -33.36
C PHE A 401 -1.17 -11.07 -33.24
N LEU A 402 0.13 -11.31 -33.40
CA LEU A 402 0.79 -12.58 -33.15
C LEU A 402 2.13 -12.30 -32.48
N ILE A 403 2.30 -12.76 -31.24
CA ILE A 403 3.53 -12.64 -30.47
C ILE A 403 4.09 -14.03 -30.27
N ILE A 404 5.30 -14.26 -30.76
CA ILE A 404 6.04 -15.51 -30.58
C ILE A 404 7.17 -15.22 -29.60
N ALA A 405 7.26 -16.03 -28.55
CA ALA A 405 8.26 -15.91 -27.51
C ALA A 405 9.07 -17.22 -27.43
N ASP A 406 10.36 -17.12 -27.69
CA ASP A 406 11.35 -18.20 -27.61
C ASP A 406 12.16 -18.05 -26.31
N PRO A 407 11.96 -18.95 -25.32
CA PRO A 407 12.72 -18.95 -24.08
C PRO A 407 14.09 -19.63 -24.28
N GLU A 408 15.11 -18.83 -24.57
CA GLU A 408 16.45 -19.30 -24.94
C GLU A 408 17.17 -20.00 -23.77
N ARG A 409 17.12 -19.40 -22.58
CA ARG A 409 17.82 -19.93 -21.39
C ARG A 409 17.03 -19.70 -20.10
N TYR A 410 17.10 -20.67 -19.19
CA TYR A 410 16.56 -20.51 -17.84
C TYR A 410 17.42 -19.52 -17.02
N PRO A 411 16.83 -18.60 -16.24
CA PRO A 411 15.39 -18.41 -16.01
C PRO A 411 14.69 -17.69 -17.18
N PHE A 412 13.52 -18.20 -17.59
CA PHE A 412 12.78 -17.76 -18.78
C PHE A 412 11.99 -16.45 -18.59
N ASP A 413 11.95 -15.96 -17.35
CA ASP A 413 11.35 -14.70 -16.93
C ASP A 413 12.40 -13.57 -16.80
N ASP A 414 13.57 -13.75 -17.41
CA ASP A 414 14.55 -12.68 -17.65
C ASP A 414 14.43 -12.20 -19.10
N ALA A 415 14.32 -10.89 -19.30
CA ALA A 415 14.25 -10.31 -20.64
C ALA A 415 15.52 -10.56 -21.46
N ASP A 416 16.67 -10.74 -20.82
CA ASP A 416 17.93 -11.02 -21.51
C ASP A 416 17.99 -12.47 -22.05
N ASN A 417 17.07 -13.36 -21.63
CA ASN A 417 16.99 -14.76 -22.06
C ASN A 417 15.73 -15.07 -22.91
N LEU A 418 15.05 -14.05 -23.44
CA LEU A 418 13.77 -14.19 -24.14
C LEU A 418 13.83 -13.49 -25.50
N ASN A 419 13.68 -14.26 -26.57
CA ASN A 419 13.56 -13.73 -27.92
C ASN A 419 12.08 -13.54 -28.27
N ILE A 420 11.71 -12.36 -28.76
CA ILE A 420 10.32 -12.06 -29.13
C ILE A 420 10.23 -11.65 -30.61
N LEU A 421 9.21 -12.19 -31.29
CA LEU A 421 8.70 -11.70 -32.57
C LEU A 421 7.26 -11.21 -32.38
N ALA A 422 7.04 -9.90 -32.52
CA ALA A 422 5.72 -9.30 -32.46
C ALA A 422 5.25 -8.86 -33.85
N LEU A 423 4.11 -9.37 -34.29
CA LEU A 423 3.48 -9.06 -35.57
C LEU A 423 2.11 -8.43 -35.34
N LEU A 424 1.76 -7.46 -36.18
CA LEU A 424 0.47 -6.78 -36.14
C LEU A 424 -0.10 -6.73 -37.55
N ILE A 425 -1.00 -7.66 -37.85
CA ILE A 425 -1.39 -8.02 -39.21
C ILE A 425 -2.77 -7.42 -39.51
N PRO A 426 -2.90 -6.41 -40.39
CA PRO A 426 -4.18 -5.83 -40.77
C PRO A 426 -5.04 -6.85 -41.51
N GLN A 427 -6.37 -6.77 -41.34
CA GLN A 427 -7.31 -7.66 -42.01
C GLN A 427 -7.25 -7.57 -43.54
N GLU A 428 -6.91 -6.40 -44.06
CA GLU A 428 -6.84 -6.05 -45.48
C GLU A 428 -5.69 -6.74 -46.22
N ILE A 429 -4.69 -7.27 -45.49
CA ILE A 429 -3.54 -7.88 -46.13
C ILE A 429 -3.97 -9.12 -46.94
N ALA A 430 -3.52 -9.20 -48.19
CA ALA A 430 -3.88 -10.25 -49.13
C ALA A 430 -2.62 -10.85 -49.77
N THR A 431 -1.72 -11.34 -48.93
CA THR A 431 -0.48 -12.02 -49.31
C THR A 431 -0.45 -13.41 -48.69
N THR A 432 0.35 -14.30 -49.26
CA THR A 432 0.64 -15.63 -48.72
C THR A 432 2.05 -15.73 -48.14
N LYS A 433 2.85 -14.67 -48.28
CA LYS A 433 4.28 -14.68 -47.97
C LYS A 433 4.55 -14.24 -46.52
N PRO A 434 5.02 -15.13 -45.61
CA PRO A 434 5.28 -14.80 -44.21
C PRO A 434 6.28 -13.66 -44.03
N GLU A 435 7.29 -13.54 -44.89
CA GLU A 435 8.30 -12.48 -44.88
C GLU A 435 7.74 -11.07 -45.09
N THR A 436 6.49 -10.98 -45.55
CA THR A 436 5.77 -9.71 -45.73
C THR A 436 4.87 -9.33 -44.54
N ALA A 437 4.90 -10.12 -43.46
CA ALA A 437 4.13 -9.84 -42.24
C ALA A 437 4.57 -8.51 -41.62
N PRO A 438 3.65 -7.57 -41.34
CA PRO A 438 4.02 -6.32 -40.69
C PRO A 438 4.53 -6.57 -39.27
N VAL A 439 5.79 -6.21 -39.06
CA VAL A 439 6.46 -6.29 -37.76
C VAL A 439 6.01 -5.11 -36.90
N SER A 440 5.76 -5.38 -35.62
CA SER A 440 5.37 -4.39 -34.62
C SER A 440 6.26 -4.54 -33.38
N THR A 441 5.90 -3.88 -32.29
CA THR A 441 6.59 -3.97 -31.00
C THR A 441 5.60 -4.35 -29.90
N LEU A 442 6.10 -4.97 -28.84
CA LEU A 442 5.26 -5.33 -27.69
C LEU A 442 4.54 -4.10 -27.10
N PRO A 443 5.20 -2.93 -26.87
CA PRO A 443 4.53 -1.75 -26.36
C PRO A 443 3.43 -1.21 -27.29
N GLU A 444 3.61 -1.31 -28.61
CA GLU A 444 2.58 -0.88 -29.57
C GLU A 444 1.33 -1.77 -29.47
N ILE A 445 1.50 -3.09 -29.39
CA ILE A 445 0.39 -4.03 -29.24
C ILE A 445 -0.30 -3.81 -27.88
N GLU A 446 0.44 -3.62 -26.79
CA GLU A 446 -0.12 -3.30 -25.46
C GLU A 446 -0.93 -1.99 -25.52
N ALA A 447 -0.41 -0.94 -26.16
CA ALA A 447 -1.10 0.34 -26.32
C ALA A 447 -2.41 0.21 -27.13
N ARG A 448 -2.43 -0.61 -28.19
CA ARG A 448 -3.62 -0.80 -29.03
C ARG A 448 -4.66 -1.75 -28.45
N THR A 449 -4.24 -2.70 -27.61
CA THR A 449 -5.14 -3.72 -27.03
C THR A 449 -5.60 -3.36 -25.61
N GLY A 450 -4.83 -2.54 -24.88
CA GLY A 450 -4.98 -2.34 -23.44
C GLY A 450 -4.54 -3.53 -22.60
N LEU A 451 -3.97 -4.58 -23.21
CA LEU A 451 -3.46 -5.75 -22.50
C LEU A 451 -2.04 -5.50 -22.01
N THR A 452 -1.65 -6.21 -20.95
CA THR A 452 -0.27 -6.27 -20.47
C THR A 452 0.25 -7.69 -20.65
N PHE A 453 1.22 -7.87 -21.53
CA PHE A 453 1.87 -9.17 -21.75
C PHE A 453 3.09 -9.30 -20.84
N PHE A 454 3.45 -10.52 -20.42
CA PHE A 454 4.60 -10.76 -19.54
C PHE A 454 4.62 -9.83 -18.29
N PRO A 455 3.55 -9.81 -17.46
CA PRO A 455 3.39 -8.81 -16.38
C PRO A 455 4.43 -8.91 -15.27
N ARG A 456 5.20 -10.00 -15.20
CA ARG A 456 6.32 -10.15 -14.26
C ARG A 456 7.56 -9.37 -14.66
N LEU A 457 7.69 -9.00 -15.94
CA LEU A 457 8.80 -8.20 -16.43
C LEU A 457 8.57 -6.72 -16.13
N SER A 458 9.61 -6.03 -15.64
CA SER A 458 9.55 -4.60 -15.41
C SER A 458 9.41 -3.85 -16.75
N ALA A 459 8.90 -2.61 -16.73
CA ALA A 459 8.82 -1.78 -17.93
C ALA A 459 10.20 -1.56 -18.59
N LYS A 460 11.27 -1.51 -17.77
CA LYS A 460 12.64 -1.40 -18.24
C LYS A 460 13.08 -2.67 -18.99
N ASP A 461 12.73 -3.83 -18.47
CA ASP A 461 13.10 -5.12 -19.08
C ASP A 461 12.29 -5.37 -20.35
N LYS A 462 11.00 -5.01 -20.36
CA LYS A 462 10.18 -5.04 -21.58
C LYS A 462 10.74 -4.13 -22.68
N ALA A 463 11.32 -2.99 -22.33
CA ALA A 463 11.95 -2.11 -23.32
C ALA A 463 13.21 -2.72 -23.98
N LYS A 464 13.82 -3.73 -23.34
CA LYS A 464 14.92 -4.50 -23.95
C LYS A 464 14.41 -5.55 -24.95
N LEU A 465 13.16 -6.00 -24.81
CA LEU A 465 12.53 -6.97 -25.70
C LEU A 465 12.19 -6.31 -27.04
N VAL A 466 13.23 -6.08 -27.84
CA VAL A 466 13.08 -5.62 -29.21
C VAL A 466 12.59 -6.79 -30.05
N THR A 467 11.63 -6.52 -30.91
CA THR A 467 11.17 -7.51 -31.88
C THR A 467 12.32 -7.89 -32.81
N GLN A 468 12.76 -9.14 -32.70
CA GLN A 468 13.86 -9.64 -33.50
C GLN A 468 13.30 -10.10 -34.84
N THR A 469 13.87 -9.62 -35.93
CA THR A 469 13.50 -10.02 -37.30
C THR A 469 14.66 -10.70 -38.01
N SER A 470 15.75 -11.01 -37.28
CA SER A 470 16.90 -11.68 -37.86
C SER A 470 16.46 -13.03 -38.43
N PRO A 471 16.82 -13.36 -39.68
CA PRO A 471 16.58 -14.69 -40.25
C PRO A 471 17.19 -15.82 -39.42
N ASP A 472 18.26 -15.54 -38.66
CA ASP A 472 18.89 -16.51 -37.75
C ASP A 472 17.98 -16.87 -36.57
N VAL A 473 17.08 -15.94 -36.20
CA VAL A 473 16.14 -16.10 -35.10
C VAL A 473 14.79 -16.58 -35.59
N TRP A 474 14.29 -15.96 -36.66
CA TRP A 474 12.99 -16.24 -37.27
C TRP A 474 13.13 -16.37 -38.79
N PRO A 475 13.48 -17.56 -39.30
CA PRO A 475 13.68 -17.75 -40.73
C PRO A 475 12.33 -17.77 -41.46
N PHE A 476 11.84 -16.60 -41.87
CA PHE A 476 10.61 -16.51 -42.67
C PHE A 476 10.68 -17.34 -43.96
N GLU A 477 11.87 -17.46 -44.56
CA GLU A 477 12.09 -18.26 -45.77
C GLU A 477 11.85 -19.76 -45.58
N ALA A 478 12.10 -20.28 -44.37
CA ALA A 478 11.85 -21.68 -44.03
C ALA A 478 10.36 -22.02 -43.97
N ILE A 479 9.50 -21.00 -43.98
CA ILE A 479 8.04 -21.14 -43.85
C ILE A 479 7.28 -20.56 -45.05
N THR A 480 7.99 -20.02 -46.06
CA THR A 480 7.40 -19.51 -47.30
C THR A 480 6.88 -20.66 -48.17
N PRO A 481 5.62 -20.63 -48.63
CA PRO A 481 5.05 -21.69 -49.47
C PRO A 481 5.84 -21.87 -50.79
N GLY A 482 6.26 -23.10 -51.08
CA GLY A 482 6.98 -23.47 -52.30
C GLY A 482 8.47 -23.77 -52.12
N ASN A 483 9.03 -23.56 -50.93
CA ASN A 483 10.44 -23.82 -50.60
C ASN A 483 10.68 -25.19 -49.92
N SER A 484 9.78 -26.16 -50.13
CA SER A 484 9.67 -27.43 -49.37
C SER A 484 10.88 -28.38 -49.43
N ASP A 485 11.96 -28.01 -50.11
CA ASP A 485 13.18 -28.82 -50.25
C ASP A 485 14.43 -28.20 -49.59
N THR A 486 14.30 -27.11 -48.82
CA THR A 486 15.43 -26.62 -48.02
C THR A 486 15.44 -27.34 -46.66
N PRO A 487 16.44 -28.18 -46.36
CA PRO A 487 16.58 -28.76 -45.04
C PRO A 487 16.76 -27.63 -44.03
N VAL A 488 16.03 -27.69 -42.91
CA VAL A 488 16.30 -26.87 -41.74
C VAL A 488 17.77 -27.11 -41.35
N PRO A 489 18.59 -26.07 -41.18
CA PRO A 489 19.98 -26.27 -40.75
C PRO A 489 20.00 -27.04 -39.43
N GLU A 490 20.72 -28.15 -39.39
CA GLU A 490 21.02 -28.82 -38.12
C GLU A 490 21.81 -27.85 -37.23
N ALA A 491 21.31 -27.60 -36.02
CA ALA A 491 21.96 -26.77 -35.01
C ALA A 491 22.83 -27.62 -34.08
#